data_AF-A0A812QWF3-F1
#
_entry.id   AF-A0A812QWF3-F1
#
_cell.length_a   1.000
_cell.length_b   1.000
_cell.length_c   1.000
_cell.angle_alpha   90.00
_cell.angle_beta   90.00
_cell.angle_gamma   90.00
#
_symmetry.space_group_name_H-M   'P 1'
#
loop_
_entity.id
_entity.type
_entity.pdbx_description
1 polymer ?
#
loop_
_entity_poly.entity_id
_entity_poly.type
_entity_poly.pdbx_seq_one_letter_code
_entity_poly.pdbx_strand_id
1 'polypeptide(L)'
;MTGNVINLTRSLGVLMVEGAPQHGYHNLRFYLAILVCFNVGSVLQRVCEHKWPNRGASIVSLPVACIILAGNAIYWYNPEFELGDNRDYTVCSVTLLFGVQSAACSNGRLGLITTMVTGHMVNVSNLCGTFLFKGSLASEAKWKGVVSLVIIAATICGGLLGAVLTQLIDKHVLLCPVPIVLYILLWLHDHLAAPRSLIKKLKLLSRPLFFDFREHDSGKASKPPMIPSARPVRLGELKASSFTGEARL
;
A
#
# COMPACT_ATOMS: atom_id res chain seq x y z
N MET A 1 -0.79 -9.94 -5.28
CA MET A 1 -2.01 -10.73 -5.49
C MET A 1 -2.97 -10.16 -6.54
N THR A 2 -2.99 -8.85 -6.79
CA THR A 2 -3.80 -8.24 -7.88
C THR A 2 -3.44 -8.77 -9.28
N GLY A 3 -2.18 -9.11 -9.54
CA GLY A 3 -1.77 -9.78 -10.78
C GLY A 3 -2.47 -11.14 -10.99
N ASN A 4 -2.71 -11.91 -9.93
CA ASN A 4 -3.46 -13.17 -10.01
C ASN A 4 -4.96 -12.94 -10.19
N VAL A 5 -5.52 -11.87 -9.65
CA VAL A 5 -6.94 -11.52 -9.83
C VAL A 5 -7.19 -11.05 -11.26
N ILE A 6 -6.34 -10.18 -11.82
CA ILE A 6 -6.42 -9.78 -13.23
C ILE A 6 -6.25 -11.01 -14.15
N ASN A 7 -5.36 -11.94 -13.78
CA ASN A 7 -5.21 -13.20 -14.51
C ASN A 7 -6.46 -14.07 -14.39
N LEU A 8 -7.08 -14.18 -13.21
CA LEU A 8 -8.34 -14.90 -13.00
C LEU A 8 -9.48 -14.28 -13.83
N THR A 9 -9.60 -12.95 -13.85
CA THR A 9 -10.63 -12.25 -14.63
C THR A 9 -10.40 -12.39 -16.14
N ARG A 10 -9.14 -12.39 -16.60
CA ARG A 10 -8.81 -12.66 -18.01
C ARG A 10 -9.07 -14.12 -18.38
N SER A 11 -8.65 -15.07 -17.56
CA SER A 11 -8.91 -16.50 -17.78
C SER A 11 -10.41 -16.81 -17.75
N LEU A 12 -11.18 -16.19 -16.85
CA LEU A 12 -12.64 -16.31 -16.81
C LEU A 12 -13.32 -15.64 -18.00
N GLY A 13 -12.86 -14.46 -18.43
CA GLY A 13 -13.39 -13.78 -19.61
C GLY A 13 -13.13 -14.54 -20.92
N VAL A 14 -11.95 -15.18 -21.03
CA VAL A 14 -11.61 -16.06 -22.16
C VAL A 14 -12.40 -17.38 -22.11
N LEU A 15 -12.69 -17.92 -20.92
CA LEU A 15 -13.55 -19.10 -20.77
C LEU A 15 -15.03 -18.83 -21.09
N MET A 16 -15.49 -17.59 -20.93
CA MET A 16 -16.88 -17.21 -21.22
C MET A 16 -17.13 -16.79 -22.67
N VAL A 17 -16.09 -16.58 -23.46
CA VAL A 17 -16.20 -16.25 -24.89
C VAL A 17 -15.59 -17.41 -25.68
N GLU A 18 -16.41 -18.44 -25.91
CA GLU A 18 -16.06 -19.61 -26.70
C GLU A 18 -15.49 -19.19 -28.07
N GLY A 19 -14.23 -19.56 -28.35
CA GLY A 19 -13.65 -19.52 -29.70
C GLY A 19 -12.43 -18.62 -29.91
N ALA A 20 -11.90 -17.92 -28.89
CA ALA A 20 -10.67 -17.14 -29.08
C ALA A 20 -9.44 -18.06 -29.28
N PRO A 21 -8.66 -17.90 -30.35
CA PRO A 21 -7.49 -18.74 -30.62
C PRO A 21 -6.47 -18.66 -29.48
N GLN A 22 -5.93 -19.81 -29.07
CA GLN A 22 -4.89 -20.00 -28.05
C GLN A 22 -3.51 -19.40 -28.39
N HIS A 23 -3.46 -18.32 -29.16
CA HIS A 23 -2.20 -17.73 -29.62
C HIS A 23 -1.84 -16.49 -28.80
N GLY A 24 -0.86 -16.65 -27.91
CA GLY A 24 0.11 -15.58 -27.66
C GLY A 24 0.64 -15.45 -26.23
N TYR A 25 1.80 -16.09 -25.99
CA TYR A 25 2.89 -15.58 -25.15
C TYR A 25 2.66 -15.31 -23.66
N HIS A 26 2.03 -16.26 -22.95
CA HIS A 26 2.23 -16.39 -21.51
C HIS A 26 3.45 -17.30 -21.21
N ASN A 27 4.63 -16.87 -21.66
CA ASN A 27 5.87 -17.60 -21.39
C ASN A 27 6.31 -17.41 -19.93
N LEU A 28 6.88 -18.44 -19.31
CA LEU A 28 7.44 -18.37 -17.96
C LEU A 28 8.36 -17.15 -17.77
N ARG A 29 9.15 -16.81 -18.80
CA ARG A 29 10.05 -15.64 -18.83
C ARG A 29 9.33 -14.32 -18.57
N PHE A 30 8.14 -14.14 -19.14
CA PHE A 30 7.33 -12.94 -18.95
C PHE A 30 6.87 -12.78 -17.48
N TYR A 31 6.39 -13.87 -16.88
CA TYR A 31 5.99 -13.85 -15.47
C TYR A 31 7.18 -13.64 -14.52
N LEU A 32 8.33 -14.23 -14.84
CA LEU A 32 9.56 -13.98 -14.09
C LEU A 32 9.97 -12.51 -14.18
N ALA A 33 9.89 -11.90 -15.37
CA ALA A 33 10.17 -10.47 -15.54
C ALA A 33 9.24 -9.59 -14.69
N ILE A 34 7.92 -9.86 -14.72
CA ILE A 34 6.94 -9.18 -13.86
C ILE A 34 7.31 -9.32 -12.38
N LEU A 35 7.60 -10.54 -11.93
CA LEU A 35 7.94 -10.81 -10.53
C LEU A 35 9.22 -10.08 -10.12
N VAL A 36 10.24 -10.09 -10.97
CA VAL A 36 11.49 -9.35 -10.74
C VAL A 36 11.22 -7.85 -10.68
N CYS A 37 10.53 -7.28 -11.67
CA CYS A 37 10.19 -5.85 -11.68
C CYS A 37 9.39 -5.44 -10.44
N PHE A 38 8.41 -6.24 -10.01
CA PHE A 38 7.66 -5.97 -8.78
C PHE A 38 8.60 -5.89 -7.56
N ASN A 39 9.49 -6.88 -7.40
CA ASN A 39 10.43 -6.92 -6.28
C ASN A 39 11.44 -5.77 -6.34
N VAL A 40 11.95 -5.44 -7.53
CA VAL A 40 12.85 -4.28 -7.73
C VAL A 40 12.15 -3.00 -7.28
N GLY A 41 10.89 -2.79 -7.66
CA GLY A 41 10.11 -1.62 -7.25
C GLY A 41 9.96 -1.54 -5.72
N SER A 42 9.69 -2.67 -5.08
CA SER A 42 9.61 -2.76 -3.62
C SER A 42 10.94 -2.47 -2.93
N VAL A 43 12.06 -2.98 -3.46
CA VAL A 43 13.41 -2.72 -2.93
C VAL A 43 13.78 -1.25 -3.09
N LEU A 44 13.57 -0.67 -4.27
CA LEU A 44 13.84 0.75 -4.54
C LEU A 44 13.10 1.66 -3.56
N GLN A 45 11.81 1.38 -3.33
CA GLN A 45 11.03 2.14 -2.35
C GLN A 45 11.66 2.07 -0.95
N ARG A 46 12.08 0.87 -0.49
CA ARG A 46 12.68 0.70 0.85
C ARG A 46 14.04 1.40 0.97
N VAL A 47 14.87 1.32 -0.07
CA VAL A 47 16.17 2.01 -0.11
C VAL A 47 15.96 3.53 -0.07
N CYS A 48 15.04 4.06 -0.87
CA CYS A 48 14.70 5.49 -0.86
C CYS A 48 14.08 5.92 0.47
N GLU A 49 13.23 5.10 1.09
CA GLU A 49 12.61 5.38 2.38
C GLU A 49 13.63 5.38 3.53
N HIS A 50 14.67 4.53 3.43
CA HIS A 50 15.78 4.53 4.39
C HIS A 50 16.56 5.85 4.35
N LYS A 51 16.83 6.38 3.15
CA LYS A 51 17.57 7.64 2.97
C LYS A 51 16.70 8.89 3.14
N TRP A 52 15.43 8.84 2.73
CA TRP A 52 14.47 9.93 2.75
C TRP A 52 13.13 9.46 3.36
N PRO A 53 13.01 9.46 4.70
CA PRO A 53 11.82 8.97 5.37
C PRO A 53 10.58 9.78 4.98
N ASN A 54 9.50 9.07 4.66
CA ASN A 54 8.20 9.54 4.19
C ASN A 54 8.19 10.15 2.78
N ARG A 55 9.28 10.03 2.02
CA ARG A 55 9.36 10.52 0.64
C ARG A 55 9.75 9.45 -0.36
N GLY A 56 10.01 8.22 0.10
CA GLY A 56 10.53 7.17 -0.75
C GLY A 56 9.59 6.79 -1.88
N ALA A 57 8.27 6.86 -1.66
CA ALA A 57 7.30 6.48 -2.67
C ALA A 57 7.23 7.51 -3.81
N SER A 58 7.13 8.80 -3.52
CA SER A 58 7.08 9.90 -4.49
C SER A 58 8.39 10.05 -5.29
N ILE A 59 9.54 9.88 -4.64
CA ILE A 59 10.86 9.95 -5.29
C ILE A 59 11.00 8.85 -6.36
N VAL A 60 10.54 7.64 -6.07
CA VAL A 60 10.65 6.51 -7.01
C VAL A 60 9.49 6.50 -8.01
N SER A 61 8.28 6.89 -7.61
CA SER A 61 7.11 6.80 -8.48
C SER A 61 7.14 7.81 -9.61
N LEU A 62 7.68 9.02 -9.40
CA LEU A 62 7.78 10.05 -10.44
C LEU A 62 8.58 9.57 -11.67
N PRO A 63 9.85 9.14 -11.55
CA PRO A 63 10.62 8.69 -12.71
C PRO A 63 9.99 7.48 -13.39
N VAL A 64 9.43 6.54 -12.61
CA VAL A 64 8.73 5.37 -13.17
C VAL A 64 7.48 5.79 -13.95
N ALA A 65 6.68 6.73 -13.41
CA ALA A 65 5.52 7.27 -14.11
C ALA A 65 5.91 8.00 -15.40
N CYS A 66 7.00 8.77 -15.38
CA CYS A 66 7.54 9.41 -16.58
C CYS A 66 7.97 8.40 -17.64
N ILE A 67 8.62 7.29 -17.26
CA ILE A 67 9.00 6.22 -18.19
C ILE A 67 7.76 5.57 -18.83
N ILE A 68 6.72 5.29 -18.03
CA ILE A 68 5.45 4.73 -18.55
C ILE A 68 4.80 5.69 -19.53
N LEU A 69 4.73 6.98 -19.19
CA LEU A 69 4.15 8.01 -20.06
C LEU A 69 4.95 8.19 -21.35
N ALA A 70 6.27 8.21 -21.27
CA ALA A 70 7.14 8.29 -22.45
C ALA A 70 6.96 7.05 -23.35
N GLY A 71 6.88 5.85 -22.77
CA GLY A 71 6.61 4.62 -23.51
C GLY A 71 5.26 4.67 -24.23
N ASN A 72 4.21 5.17 -23.56
CA ASN A 72 2.89 5.37 -24.17
C ASN A 72 2.93 6.43 -25.29
N ALA A 73 3.66 7.53 -25.12
CA ALA A 73 3.79 8.57 -26.13
C ALA A 73 4.53 8.06 -27.38
N ILE A 74 5.65 7.35 -27.20
CA ILE A 74 6.42 6.76 -28.31
C ILE A 74 5.52 5.80 -29.11
N TYR A 75 4.74 4.97 -28.42
CA TYR A 75 3.78 4.07 -29.04
C TYR A 75 2.71 4.84 -29.84
N TRP A 76 2.17 5.92 -29.29
CA TRP A 76 1.17 6.74 -29.98
C TRP A 76 1.71 7.35 -31.28
N TYR A 77 2.92 7.90 -31.24
CA TYR A 77 3.52 8.55 -32.42
C TYR A 77 4.05 7.56 -33.46
N ASN A 78 4.28 6.29 -33.10
CA ASN A 78 4.84 5.29 -33.99
C ASN A 78 4.01 3.99 -33.90
N PRO A 79 2.78 3.98 -34.42
CA PRO A 79 1.94 2.78 -34.39
C PRO A 79 2.55 1.62 -35.21
N GLU A 80 3.37 1.91 -36.22
CA GLU A 80 4.12 0.88 -36.98
C GLU A 80 5.22 0.21 -36.16
N PHE A 81 5.63 0.83 -35.06
CA PHE A 81 6.39 0.22 -33.98
C PHE A 81 5.46 -0.62 -33.07
N GLU A 82 4.47 -1.30 -33.66
CA GLU A 82 3.88 -2.54 -33.14
C GLU A 82 4.98 -3.62 -33.07
N LEU A 83 6.01 -3.35 -32.27
CA LEU A 83 6.96 -4.31 -31.77
C LEU A 83 6.11 -5.38 -31.06
N GLY A 84 5.93 -6.52 -31.72
CA GLY A 84 5.16 -7.66 -31.22
C GLY A 84 5.56 -8.13 -29.81
N ASP A 85 6.73 -7.69 -29.31
CA ASP A 85 7.26 -7.96 -27.97
C ASP A 85 7.26 -6.74 -27.01
N ASN A 86 6.94 -5.52 -27.46
CA ASN A 86 7.04 -4.32 -26.61
C ASN A 86 5.94 -4.20 -25.54
N ARG A 87 4.87 -5.01 -25.63
CA ARG A 87 3.87 -5.10 -24.56
C ARG A 87 4.50 -5.44 -23.21
N ASP A 88 5.63 -6.14 -23.22
CA ASP A 88 6.31 -6.59 -22.03
C ASP A 88 6.92 -5.43 -21.24
N TYR A 89 7.44 -4.41 -21.90
CA TYR A 89 8.12 -3.29 -21.22
C TYR A 89 7.15 -2.37 -20.48
N THR A 90 5.99 -2.05 -21.07
CA THR A 90 4.99 -1.22 -20.40
C THR A 90 4.42 -1.97 -19.19
N VAL A 91 4.13 -3.27 -19.33
CA VAL A 91 3.66 -4.10 -18.22
C VAL A 91 4.70 -4.20 -17.12
N CYS A 92 5.97 -4.38 -17.45
CA CYS A 92 7.07 -4.40 -16.48
C CYS A 92 7.20 -3.08 -15.72
N SER A 93 7.11 -1.94 -16.43
CA SER A 93 7.20 -0.61 -15.83
C SER A 93 6.02 -0.30 -14.90
N VAL A 94 4.81 -0.68 -15.31
CA VAL A 94 3.61 -0.56 -14.46
C VAL A 94 3.72 -1.49 -13.24
N THR A 95 4.25 -2.70 -13.42
CA THR A 95 4.47 -3.66 -12.34
C THR A 95 5.50 -3.16 -11.33
N LEU A 96 6.57 -2.53 -11.79
CA LEU A 96 7.56 -1.84 -10.96
C LEU A 96 6.88 -0.79 -10.06
N LEU A 97 5.99 0.04 -10.62
CA LEU A 97 5.23 1.05 -9.88
C LEU A 97 4.30 0.42 -8.82
N PHE A 98 3.67 -0.71 -9.15
CA PHE A 98 2.89 -1.48 -8.16
C PHE A 98 3.75 -2.08 -7.05
N GLY A 99 4.99 -2.47 -7.35
CA GLY A 99 5.98 -2.90 -6.37
C GLY A 99 6.33 -1.79 -5.38
N VAL A 100 6.55 -0.56 -5.88
CA VAL A 100 6.77 0.64 -5.06
C VAL A 100 5.57 0.90 -4.16
N GLN A 101 4.37 0.91 -4.74
CA GLN A 101 3.12 1.12 -4.01
C GLN A 101 2.93 0.06 -2.90
N SER A 102 3.13 -1.23 -3.22
CA SER A 102 2.99 -2.31 -2.25
C SER A 102 3.95 -2.16 -1.07
N ALA A 103 5.20 -1.78 -1.33
CA ALA A 103 6.19 -1.56 -0.27
C ALA A 103 5.84 -0.33 0.59
N ALA A 104 5.42 0.77 -0.03
CA ALA A 104 4.95 1.97 0.68
C ALA A 104 3.76 1.65 1.61
N CYS A 105 2.83 0.80 1.16
CA CYS A 105 1.71 0.31 1.97
C CYS A 105 2.17 -0.58 3.14
N SER A 106 3.13 -1.47 2.91
CA SER A 106 3.59 -2.41 3.94
C SER A 106 4.28 -1.74 5.14
N ASN A 107 4.80 -0.52 4.96
CA ASN A 107 5.44 0.26 6.03
C ASN A 107 4.43 0.88 7.02
N GLY A 108 3.14 0.56 6.91
CA GLY A 108 2.09 0.96 7.87
C GLY A 108 1.76 2.46 7.86
N ARG A 109 2.22 3.18 6.84
CA ARG A 109 1.99 4.62 6.65
C ARG A 109 0.89 4.90 5.62
N LEU A 110 0.85 4.10 4.57
CA LEU A 110 -0.18 4.14 3.52
C LEU A 110 -1.29 3.15 3.87
N GLY A 111 -2.41 3.66 4.36
CA GLY A 111 -3.61 2.86 4.57
C GLY A 111 -4.36 2.48 3.29
N LEU A 112 -3.75 2.47 2.07
CA LEU A 112 -4.59 2.45 0.85
C LEU A 112 -4.11 1.77 -0.48
N ILE A 113 -5.17 1.26 -1.16
CA ILE A 113 -5.41 0.68 -2.51
C ILE A 113 -5.09 -0.81 -2.74
N THR A 114 -3.84 -1.23 -2.90
CA THR A 114 -3.56 -2.66 -3.17
C THR A 114 -3.65 -3.50 -1.90
N THR A 115 -3.27 -2.94 -0.74
CA THR A 115 -3.65 -3.47 0.58
C THR A 115 -5.10 -3.20 0.94
N MET A 116 -5.78 -2.24 0.28
CA MET A 116 -7.23 -2.09 0.50
C MET A 116 -7.94 -3.34 0.01
N VAL A 117 -7.85 -3.75 -1.26
CA VAL A 117 -8.70 -4.87 -1.70
C VAL A 117 -8.37 -6.16 -0.97
N THR A 118 -7.10 -6.55 -0.89
CA THR A 118 -6.72 -7.77 -0.14
C THR A 118 -6.92 -7.64 1.37
N GLY A 119 -6.64 -6.49 1.98
CA GLY A 119 -6.86 -6.26 3.41
C GLY A 119 -8.34 -6.13 3.76
N HIS A 120 -9.17 -5.62 2.84
CA HIS A 120 -10.62 -5.58 2.95
C HIS A 120 -11.22 -6.96 2.73
N MET A 121 -10.67 -7.77 1.82
CA MET A 121 -11.05 -9.19 1.71
C MET A 121 -10.74 -9.92 3.01
N VAL A 122 -9.53 -9.77 3.56
CA VAL A 122 -9.15 -10.37 4.85
C VAL A 122 -10.02 -9.84 5.99
N ASN A 123 -10.32 -8.53 6.02
CA ASN A 123 -11.23 -7.95 7.02
C ASN A 123 -12.64 -8.51 6.89
N VAL A 124 -13.18 -8.65 5.68
CA VAL A 124 -14.49 -9.26 5.43
C VAL A 124 -14.48 -10.72 5.87
N SER A 125 -13.44 -11.49 5.55
CA SER A 125 -13.28 -12.87 6.01
C SER A 125 -13.23 -12.97 7.54
N ASN A 126 -12.47 -12.09 8.20
CA ASN A 126 -12.38 -12.04 9.67
C ASN A 126 -13.70 -11.63 10.31
N LEU A 127 -14.44 -10.69 9.71
CA LEU A 127 -15.76 -10.28 10.18
C LEU A 127 -16.78 -11.39 10.01
N CYS A 128 -16.76 -12.12 8.88
CA CYS A 128 -17.56 -13.32 8.67
C CYS A 128 -17.26 -14.38 9.73
N GLY A 129 -15.99 -14.70 9.97
CA GLY A 129 -15.59 -15.64 11.02
C GLY A 129 -16.07 -15.19 12.40
N THR A 130 -15.87 -13.93 12.75
CA THR A 130 -16.31 -13.39 14.05
C THR A 130 -17.82 -13.42 14.20
N PHE A 131 -18.57 -13.09 13.15
CA PHE A 131 -20.03 -13.17 13.14
C PHE A 131 -20.53 -14.61 13.32
N LEU A 132 -19.93 -15.57 12.60
CA LEU A 132 -20.27 -17.00 12.69
C LEU A 132 -19.99 -17.57 14.08
N PHE A 133 -18.85 -17.25 14.71
CA PHE A 133 -18.47 -17.83 16.00
C PHE A 133 -19.02 -17.10 17.22
N LYS A 134 -19.21 -15.77 17.15
CA LYS A 134 -19.64 -14.96 18.31
C LYS A 134 -21.07 -14.46 18.21
N GLY A 135 -21.73 -14.58 17.05
CA GLY A 135 -23.12 -14.15 16.83
C GLY A 135 -23.37 -12.64 16.85
N SER A 136 -22.41 -11.83 17.31
CA SER A 136 -22.52 -10.37 17.40
C SER A 136 -21.21 -9.69 17.05
N LEU A 137 -21.33 -8.57 16.33
CA LEU A 137 -20.21 -7.71 15.91
C LEU A 137 -20.32 -6.35 16.61
N ALA A 138 -19.19 -5.84 17.09
CA ALA A 138 -19.10 -4.47 17.58
C ALA A 138 -19.45 -3.45 16.47
N SER A 139 -20.06 -2.32 16.84
CA SER A 139 -20.49 -1.28 15.87
C SER A 139 -19.33 -0.77 15.01
N GLU A 140 -18.15 -0.59 15.61
CA GLU A 140 -16.94 -0.19 14.88
C GLU A 140 -16.51 -1.23 13.83
N ALA A 141 -16.63 -2.52 14.16
CA ALA A 141 -16.31 -3.62 13.26
C ALA A 141 -17.29 -3.69 12.08
N LYS A 142 -18.58 -3.41 12.32
CA LYS A 142 -19.60 -3.32 11.28
C LYS A 142 -19.27 -2.23 10.26
N TRP A 143 -18.93 -1.03 10.73
CA TRP A 143 -18.59 0.08 9.84
C TRP A 143 -17.36 -0.21 8.98
N LYS A 144 -16.31 -0.79 9.59
CA LYS A 144 -15.13 -1.27 8.86
C LYS A 144 -15.49 -2.30 7.80
N GLY A 145 -16.43 -3.19 8.09
CA GLY A 145 -16.96 -4.18 7.14
C GLY A 145 -17.67 -3.55 5.95
N VAL A 146 -18.55 -2.57 6.19
CA VAL A 146 -19.27 -1.86 5.12
C VAL A 146 -18.30 -1.15 4.20
N VAL A 147 -17.35 -0.38 4.74
CA VAL A 147 -16.33 0.30 3.94
C VAL A 147 -15.53 -0.71 3.11
N SER A 148 -15.15 -1.84 3.73
CA SER A 148 -14.44 -2.93 3.05
C SER A 148 -15.22 -3.50 1.86
N LEU A 149 -16.52 -3.76 2.04
CA LEU A 149 -17.40 -4.27 0.99
C LEU A 149 -17.58 -3.27 -0.15
N VAL A 150 -17.78 -1.98 0.17
CA VAL A 150 -17.92 -0.91 -0.84
C VAL A 150 -16.69 -0.84 -1.73
N ILE A 151 -15.49 -0.96 -1.14
CA ILE A 151 -14.23 -0.91 -1.88
C ILE A 151 -14.04 -2.14 -2.78
N ILE A 152 -14.40 -3.33 -2.29
CA ILE A 152 -14.37 -4.56 -3.08
C ILE A 152 -15.36 -4.43 -4.26
N ALA A 153 -16.60 -4.00 -4.00
CA ALA A 153 -17.61 -3.81 -5.03
C ALA A 153 -17.18 -2.77 -6.08
N ALA A 154 -16.67 -1.61 -5.65
CA ALA A 154 -16.14 -0.59 -6.56
C ALA A 154 -14.99 -1.13 -7.43
N THR A 155 -14.12 -1.98 -6.86
CA THR A 155 -13.03 -2.61 -7.61
C THR A 155 -13.56 -3.57 -8.67
N ILE A 156 -14.54 -4.41 -8.32
CA ILE A 156 -15.17 -5.34 -9.27
C ILE A 156 -15.87 -4.55 -10.39
N CYS A 157 -16.69 -3.56 -10.03
CA CYS A 157 -17.38 -2.70 -11.01
C CYS A 157 -16.39 -1.96 -11.91
N GLY A 158 -15.31 -1.41 -11.36
CA GLY A 158 -14.25 -0.77 -12.14
C GLY A 158 -13.55 -1.75 -13.09
N GLY A 159 -13.31 -2.98 -12.65
CA GLY A 159 -12.76 -4.05 -13.50
C GLY A 159 -13.68 -4.45 -14.65
N LEU A 160 -14.98 -4.62 -14.37
CA LEU A 160 -16.00 -4.91 -15.38
C LEU A 160 -16.16 -3.76 -16.39
N LEU A 161 -16.24 -2.52 -15.89
CA LEU A 161 -16.29 -1.33 -16.73
C LEU A 161 -15.04 -1.22 -17.60
N GLY A 162 -13.86 -1.44 -17.03
CA GLY A 162 -12.60 -1.49 -17.77
C GLY A 162 -12.63 -2.54 -18.88
N ALA A 163 -13.12 -3.75 -18.60
CA ALA A 163 -13.24 -4.82 -19.59
C ALA A 163 -14.17 -4.43 -20.75
N VAL A 164 -15.32 -3.82 -20.47
CA VAL A 164 -16.24 -3.32 -21.50
C VAL A 164 -15.60 -2.19 -22.30
N LEU A 165 -14.98 -1.22 -21.63
CA LEU A 165 -14.33 -0.08 -22.29
C LEU A 165 -13.17 -0.51 -23.20
N THR A 166 -12.44 -1.57 -22.86
CA THR A 166 -11.39 -2.11 -23.74
C THR A 166 -11.91 -2.72 -25.04
N GLN A 167 -13.21 -2.98 -25.16
CA GLN A 167 -13.84 -3.37 -26.42
C GLN A 167 -14.20 -2.17 -27.30
N LEU A 168 -14.35 -0.98 -26.71
CA LEU A 168 -14.84 0.23 -27.37
C LEU A 168 -13.73 1.25 -27.66
N ILE A 169 -12.70 1.28 -26.81
CA ILE A 169 -11.62 2.26 -26.83
C ILE A 169 -10.30 1.51 -26.84
N ASP A 170 -9.31 2.05 -27.57
CA ASP A 170 -7.96 1.55 -27.51
C ASP A 170 -7.46 1.52 -26.04
N LYS A 171 -7.08 0.32 -25.59
CA LYS A 171 -6.53 0.05 -24.26
C LYS A 171 -5.38 0.98 -23.88
N HIS A 172 -4.59 1.46 -24.84
CA HIS A 172 -3.46 2.35 -24.59
C HIS A 172 -3.93 3.73 -24.14
N VAL A 173 -5.00 4.24 -24.75
CA VAL A 173 -5.66 5.48 -24.34
C VAL A 173 -6.28 5.33 -22.95
N LEU A 174 -6.95 4.19 -22.70
CA LEU A 174 -7.58 3.90 -21.42
C LEU A 174 -6.57 3.79 -20.26
N LEU A 175 -5.36 3.30 -20.52
CA LEU A 175 -4.30 3.14 -19.52
C LEU A 175 -3.44 4.40 -19.31
N CYS A 176 -3.48 5.36 -20.23
CA CYS A 176 -2.74 6.62 -20.12
C CYS A 176 -2.95 7.39 -18.79
N PRO A 177 -4.18 7.54 -18.24
CA PRO A 177 -4.39 8.24 -16.98
C PRO A 177 -3.86 7.48 -15.74
N VAL A 178 -3.66 6.17 -15.83
CA VAL A 178 -3.26 5.32 -14.70
C VAL A 178 -1.95 5.78 -14.02
N PRO A 179 -0.82 5.96 -14.73
CA PRO A 179 0.42 6.43 -14.11
C PRO A 179 0.29 7.82 -13.48
N ILE A 180 -0.51 8.71 -14.07
CA ILE A 180 -0.75 10.07 -13.55
C ILE A 180 -1.50 9.99 -12.21
N VAL A 181 -2.60 9.24 -12.19
CA VAL A 181 -3.41 9.04 -10.97
C VAL A 181 -2.58 8.36 -9.89
N LEU A 182 -1.81 7.31 -10.22
CA LEU A 182 -0.94 6.63 -9.27
C LEU A 182 0.14 7.56 -8.71
N TYR A 183 0.77 8.37 -9.54
CA TYR A 183 1.75 9.36 -9.07
C TYR A 183 1.10 10.36 -8.12
N ILE A 184 -0.05 10.96 -8.48
CA ILE A 184 -0.77 11.92 -7.63
C ILE A 184 -1.12 11.27 -6.28
N LEU A 185 -1.61 10.03 -6.28
CA LEU A 185 -1.97 9.32 -5.05
C LEU A 185 -0.75 9.07 -4.16
N LEU A 186 0.38 8.65 -4.73
CA LEU A 186 1.61 8.41 -3.98
C LEU A 186 2.23 9.73 -3.49
N TRP A 187 2.15 10.79 -4.28
CA TRP A 187 2.58 12.12 -3.90
C TRP A 187 1.73 12.68 -2.76
N LEU A 188 0.41 12.61 -2.88
CA LEU A 188 -0.52 13.01 -1.85
C LEU A 188 -0.28 12.21 -0.57
N HIS A 189 -0.02 10.90 -0.66
CA HIS A 189 0.33 10.12 0.51
C HIS A 189 1.57 10.67 1.23
N ASP A 190 2.67 10.86 0.50
CA ASP A 190 3.93 11.28 1.12
C ASP A 190 3.80 12.67 1.78
N HIS A 191 2.95 13.54 1.23
CA HIS A 191 2.72 14.89 1.75
C HIS A 191 1.62 14.94 2.83
N LEU A 192 0.59 14.10 2.75
CA LEU A 192 -0.49 13.99 3.75
C LEU A 192 -0.13 13.08 4.93
N ALA A 193 0.97 12.31 4.87
CA ALA A 193 1.53 11.59 6.01
C ALA A 193 2.31 12.53 6.96
N ALA A 194 2.57 13.78 6.55
CA ALA A 194 3.27 14.78 7.35
C ALA A 194 2.52 15.46 8.52
N PRO A 195 1.19 15.36 8.76
CA PRO A 195 0.54 16.14 9.82
C PRO A 195 0.94 15.64 11.21
N ARG A 196 1.56 14.46 11.34
CA ARG A 196 2.15 14.03 12.62
C ARG A 196 3.28 14.96 13.08
N SER A 197 3.98 15.63 12.18
CA SER A 197 4.99 16.63 12.55
C SER A 197 4.35 17.94 13.04
N LEU A 198 3.23 18.35 12.44
CA LEU A 198 2.45 19.51 12.88
C LEU A 198 1.77 19.24 14.22
N ILE A 199 1.18 18.06 14.42
CA ILE A 199 0.58 17.67 15.70
C ILE A 199 1.66 17.48 16.77
N LYS A 200 2.86 16.98 16.42
CA LYS A 200 3.99 16.93 17.35
C LYS A 200 4.53 18.33 17.68
N LYS A 201 4.64 19.22 16.69
CA LYS A 201 5.03 20.63 16.90
C LYS A 201 3.98 21.38 17.72
N LEU A 202 2.70 21.18 17.44
CA LEU A 202 1.60 21.72 18.22
C LEU A 202 1.57 21.14 19.62
N LYS A 203 1.78 19.82 19.82
CA LYS A 203 1.93 19.21 21.17
C LYS A 203 3.18 19.69 21.90
N LEU A 204 4.24 20.08 21.21
CA LEU A 204 5.42 20.72 21.82
C LEU A 204 5.14 22.17 22.20
N LEU A 205 4.38 22.91 21.38
CA LEU A 205 3.93 24.28 21.66
C LEU A 205 2.80 24.35 22.70
N SER A 206 1.98 23.31 22.81
CA SER A 206 0.85 23.18 23.75
C SER A 206 1.15 22.28 24.94
N ARG A 207 2.38 21.75 25.06
CA ARG A 207 2.93 21.44 26.38
C ARG A 207 3.09 22.80 27.05
N PRO A 208 2.19 23.16 27.97
CA PRO A 208 2.38 24.41 28.66
C PRO A 208 3.69 24.28 29.45
N LEU A 209 4.30 25.42 29.74
CA LEU A 209 5.16 25.69 30.89
C LEU A 209 4.44 25.33 32.23
N PHE A 210 3.83 24.15 32.32
CA PHE A 210 3.09 23.62 33.47
C PHE A 210 4.02 22.80 34.38
N PHE A 211 5.33 22.97 34.23
CA PHE A 211 6.35 22.47 35.15
C PHE A 211 7.32 23.63 35.44
N ASP A 212 6.82 24.64 36.15
CA ASP A 212 7.63 25.39 37.15
C ASP A 212 6.77 26.24 38.12
N PHE A 213 5.57 25.75 38.48
CA PHE A 213 4.76 26.35 39.55
C PHE A 213 4.51 25.37 40.70
N ARG A 214 5.47 24.49 40.97
CA ARG A 214 5.42 23.60 42.14
C ARG A 214 6.69 23.68 42.97
N GLU A 215 7.13 24.90 43.29
CA GLU A 215 8.09 25.10 44.37
C GLU A 215 8.04 26.52 44.94
N HIS A 216 6.90 26.91 45.53
CA HIS A 216 6.88 27.98 46.53
C HIS A 216 5.68 27.87 47.48
N ASP A 217 5.31 26.65 47.89
CA ASP A 217 4.51 26.46 49.12
C ASP A 217 5.44 26.01 50.23
N SER A 218 6.07 27.00 50.83
CA SER A 218 6.74 26.91 52.13
C SER A 218 5.71 26.55 53.20
N GLY A 219 5.84 25.34 53.75
CA GLY A 219 5.48 25.07 55.13
C GLY A 219 4.08 24.49 55.35
N LYS A 220 4.00 23.15 55.28
CA LYS A 220 3.56 22.33 56.42
C LYS A 220 3.92 20.87 56.17
N ALA A 221 4.78 20.37 57.04
CA ALA A 221 5.26 18.99 57.06
C ALA A 221 4.10 18.02 57.29
N SER A 222 3.66 17.34 56.23
CA SER A 222 3.02 16.04 56.34
C SER A 222 3.89 15.02 55.61
N LYS A 223 4.32 13.99 56.34
CA LYS A 223 5.18 12.92 55.83
C LYS A 223 4.54 12.32 54.56
N PRO A 224 5.22 12.34 53.41
CA PRO A 224 4.73 11.63 52.24
C PRO A 224 4.81 10.12 52.51
N PRO A 225 3.81 9.33 52.06
CA PRO A 225 3.91 7.88 52.08
C PRO A 225 5.12 7.45 51.25
N MET A 226 5.94 6.56 51.83
CA MET A 226 7.08 5.92 51.17
C MET A 226 6.57 5.20 49.92
N ILE A 227 6.69 5.85 48.77
CA ILE A 227 6.64 5.17 47.48
C ILE A 227 7.98 4.45 47.34
N PRO A 228 8.01 3.11 47.27
CA PRO A 228 9.26 2.38 47.08
C PRO A 228 9.93 2.90 45.81
N SER A 229 11.13 3.43 45.99
CA SER A 229 12.03 3.90 44.94
C SER A 229 12.06 2.87 43.81
N ALA A 230 11.36 3.15 42.71
CA ALA A 230 11.52 2.42 41.47
C ALA A 230 12.97 2.64 41.04
N ARG A 231 13.78 1.59 41.14
CA ARG A 231 15.18 1.61 40.69
C ARG A 231 15.21 2.12 39.24
N PRO A 232 16.09 3.06 38.90
CA PRO A 232 16.30 3.43 37.51
C PRO A 232 16.76 2.18 36.76
N VAL A 233 15.91 1.67 35.88
CA VAL A 233 16.26 0.60 34.94
C VAL A 233 17.39 1.16 34.07
N ARG A 234 18.61 0.66 34.29
CA ARG A 234 19.76 1.01 33.47
C ARG A 234 19.46 0.63 32.02
N LEU A 235 19.54 1.60 31.12
CA LEU A 235 19.29 1.47 29.68
C LEU A 235 20.24 0.48 28.95
N GLY A 236 21.09 -0.25 29.68
CA GLY A 236 22.09 -1.17 29.15
C GLY A 236 21.68 -2.65 29.08
N GLU A 237 20.56 -3.06 29.68
CA GLU A 237 20.20 -4.49 29.78
C GLU A 237 19.18 -4.98 28.72
N LEU A 238 18.72 -4.13 27.81
CA LEU A 238 17.78 -4.53 26.73
C LEU A 238 18.46 -5.10 25.47
N LYS A 239 19.71 -5.55 25.59
CA LYS A 239 20.50 -6.12 24.48
C LYS A 239 20.85 -7.60 24.73
N ALA A 240 19.91 -8.42 25.23
CA ALA A 240 20.15 -9.87 25.30
C ALA A 240 18.90 -10.77 25.42
N SER A 241 17.67 -10.29 25.20
CA SER A 241 16.53 -11.22 25.11
C SER A 241 16.43 -11.78 23.69
N SER A 242 17.26 -12.81 23.49
CA SER A 242 17.17 -13.87 22.50
C SER A 242 15.76 -14.10 21.95
N PHE A 243 15.65 -13.87 20.65
CA PHE A 243 14.56 -14.31 19.79
C PHE A 243 14.72 -15.82 19.56
N THR A 244 14.30 -16.65 20.51
CA THR A 244 14.12 -18.09 20.32
C THR A 244 12.62 -18.39 20.43
N GLY A 245 11.90 -18.16 19.33
CA GLY A 245 10.55 -18.65 19.16
C GLY A 245 10.62 -20.09 18.64
N GLU A 246 10.41 -21.06 19.53
CA GLU A 246 10.05 -22.42 19.19
C GLU A 246 8.80 -22.41 18.30
N ALA A 247 8.92 -22.98 17.11
CA ALA A 247 7.79 -23.48 16.36
C ALA A 247 7.40 -24.84 16.96
N ARG A 248 6.18 -24.95 17.50
CA ARG A 248 5.51 -26.25 17.67
C ARG A 248 4.46 -26.40 16.57
N LEU A 249 4.57 -27.57 15.93
CA LEU A 249 3.77 -28.12 14.84
C LEU A 249 2.27 -28.15 15.16
#